data_AF-A0A1Q6CJZ9-F1
#
_entry.id   AF-A0A1Q6CJZ9-F1
#
_cell.length_a   1.000
_cell.length_b   1.000
_cell.length_c   1.000
_cell.angle_alpha   90.00
_cell.angle_beta   90.00
_cell.angle_gamma   90.00
#
_symmetry.space_group_name_H-M   'P 1'
#
loop_
_entity.id
_entity.type
_entity.pdbx_description
1 polymer ?
#
loop_
_entity_poly.entity_id
_entity_poly.type
_entity_poly.pdbx_seq_one_letter_code
_entity_poly.pdbx_strand_id
1 'polypeptide(L)'
;MVTSLFLTLSIFFLFIALFRVYNLGVARLFNSPIVLSTIFFFLIHLMMPLLQWDVSYFRYNVEYDLQPYIFSLLFVALLHAVFIFGLSCFPVDEKPELLHFNLSHTFLKRALQVTTVIFLVGAYYAGKNIIHILTLGYENYITDRISMGVGNGLSLLLAHWTYVSCLLFFFVFYHGKKSFWINKISLVGFIVSLVLAATYYGINSNRNSLFLLIISLLSFSLSFNRKYAGHLTFSQLRKTVSLLFVILSIVFALHTIGKMRSKASTLNTQTTEYGLINSLNGAFGNHENIVWLMENEQDLELGITYLAGFANFIPRSIWPKKPVGAGPRLKNAIYPGSYVVGRKGNSSLTTGLYTELMMNFGRIGALVGSLIFAATLSLMLFKLKRQQSPIIRLIFLFSVVMFSAQFMYAEFLGFFARYIFSIVPFLILYIATRHIKS
;
A
#
# COMPACT_ATOMS: atom_id res chain seq x y z
N MET A 1 14.79 -5.99 28.18
CA MET A 1 14.82 -4.56 27.76
C MET A 1 14.03 -4.34 26.47
N VAL A 2 14.40 -4.98 25.34
CA VAL A 2 13.71 -4.85 24.04
C VAL A 2 12.20 -5.02 24.13
N THR A 3 11.73 -6.10 24.76
CA THR A 3 10.30 -6.40 24.90
C THR A 3 9.54 -5.32 25.68
N SER A 4 10.14 -4.77 26.73
CA SER A 4 9.53 -3.72 27.57
C SER A 4 9.47 -2.38 26.82
N LEU A 5 10.54 -2.01 26.12
CA LEU A 5 10.56 -0.82 25.26
C LEU A 5 9.52 -0.94 24.14
N PHE A 6 9.46 -2.10 23.49
CA PHE A 6 8.47 -2.41 22.47
C PHE A 6 7.05 -2.26 23.02
N LEU A 7 6.76 -2.86 24.17
CA LEU A 7 5.41 -2.80 24.78
C LEU A 7 5.01 -1.35 25.06
N THR A 8 5.95 -0.54 25.55
CA THR A 8 5.73 0.88 25.84
C THR A 8 5.42 1.68 24.56
N LEU A 9 6.24 1.55 23.51
CA LEU A 9 6.01 2.21 22.23
C LEU A 9 4.70 1.74 21.57
N SER A 10 4.40 0.45 21.67
CA SER A 10 3.19 -0.16 21.15
C SER A 10 1.95 0.40 21.79
N ILE A 11 1.92 0.45 23.12
CA ILE A 11 0.81 1.03 23.88
C ILE A 11 0.64 2.51 23.52
N PHE A 12 1.73 3.28 23.44
CA PHE A 12 1.66 4.70 23.10
C PHE A 12 1.02 4.95 21.71
N PHE A 13 1.51 4.29 20.66
CA PHE A 13 1.01 4.50 19.31
C PHE A 13 -0.39 3.92 19.10
N LEU A 14 -0.68 2.75 19.68
CA LEU A 14 -2.04 2.19 19.66
C LEU A 14 -3.02 3.05 20.43
N PHE A 15 -2.61 3.64 21.55
CA PHE A 15 -3.45 4.57 22.30
C PHE A 15 -3.82 5.79 21.46
N ILE A 16 -2.87 6.40 20.73
CA ILE A 16 -3.17 7.53 19.82
C ILE A 16 -4.22 7.13 18.77
N ALA A 17 -4.08 5.94 18.17
CA ALA A 17 -5.02 5.43 17.18
C ALA A 17 -6.40 5.15 17.80
N LEU A 18 -6.44 4.40 18.90
CA LEU A 18 -7.66 3.98 19.59
C LEU A 18 -8.42 5.15 20.21
N PHE A 19 -7.72 6.12 20.82
CA PHE A 19 -8.32 7.33 21.38
C PHE A 19 -9.04 8.15 20.31
N ARG A 20 -8.41 8.34 19.14
CA ARG A 20 -9.04 9.03 18.01
C ARG A 20 -10.24 8.24 17.45
N VAL A 21 -10.16 6.91 17.37
CA VAL A 21 -11.27 6.07 16.89
C VAL A 21 -12.43 6.04 17.89
N TYR A 22 -12.16 5.98 19.19
CA TYR A 22 -13.17 5.98 20.24
C TYR A 22 -14.02 7.26 20.17
N ASN A 23 -13.36 8.41 20.10
CA ASN A 23 -14.02 9.72 20.10
C ASN A 23 -14.75 10.04 18.79
N LEU A 24 -14.26 9.56 17.63
CA LEU A 24 -14.72 10.00 16.30
C LEU A 24 -15.39 8.90 15.46
N GLY A 25 -15.36 7.64 15.91
CA GLY A 25 -15.98 6.49 15.27
C GLY A 25 -15.06 5.66 14.37
N VAL A 26 -15.55 4.49 13.97
CA VAL A 26 -14.79 3.51 13.17
C VAL A 26 -14.39 4.05 11.80
N ALA A 27 -15.25 4.86 11.17
CA ALA A 27 -14.93 5.46 9.86
C ALA A 27 -13.66 6.33 9.94
N ARG A 28 -13.31 6.85 11.13
CA ARG A 28 -12.10 7.64 11.32
C ARG A 28 -10.82 6.83 11.14
N LEU A 29 -10.86 5.51 11.35
CA LEU A 29 -9.70 4.63 11.16
C LEU A 29 -9.14 4.74 9.74
N PHE A 30 -10.01 4.95 8.74
CA PHE A 30 -9.63 5.02 7.34
C PHE A 30 -9.62 6.44 6.75
N ASN A 31 -10.18 7.42 7.47
CA ASN A 31 -10.27 8.82 7.02
C ASN A 31 -9.26 9.75 7.67
N SER A 32 -8.55 9.27 8.70
CA SER A 32 -7.48 9.97 9.36
C SER A 32 -6.13 9.42 8.87
N PRO A 33 -5.35 10.20 8.11
CA PRO A 33 -4.04 9.74 7.65
C PRO A 33 -3.12 9.42 8.82
N ILE A 34 -3.24 10.15 9.93
CA ILE A 34 -2.50 9.91 11.18
C ILE A 34 -2.82 8.51 11.71
N VAL A 35 -4.10 8.22 11.99
CA VAL A 35 -4.51 6.93 12.58
C VAL A 35 -4.08 5.76 11.71
N LEU A 36 -4.37 5.82 10.41
CA LEU A 36 -4.01 4.74 9.50
C LEU A 36 -2.49 4.57 9.39
N SER A 37 -1.74 5.67 9.32
CA SER A 37 -0.28 5.61 9.24
C SER A 37 0.33 5.03 10.52
N THR A 38 -0.24 5.34 11.69
CA THR A 38 0.20 4.81 12.98
C THR A 38 -0.07 3.32 13.12
N ILE A 39 -1.20 2.83 12.62
CA ILE A 39 -1.50 1.38 12.59
C ILE A 39 -0.46 0.66 11.72
N PHE A 40 -0.20 1.16 10.51
CA PHE A 40 0.77 0.54 9.61
C PHE A 40 2.20 0.64 10.13
N PHE A 41 2.57 1.78 10.69
CA PHE A 41 3.82 1.97 11.39
C PHE A 41 4.01 0.93 12.50
N PHE A 42 3.01 0.77 13.37
CA PHE A 42 3.05 -0.23 14.43
C PHE A 42 3.25 -1.64 13.89
N LEU A 43 2.52 -2.03 12.85
CA LEU A 43 2.66 -3.35 12.24
C LEU A 43 4.07 -3.57 11.67
N ILE A 44 4.59 -2.61 10.89
CA ILE A 44 5.83 -2.75 10.11
C ILE A 44 7.08 -2.56 10.96
N HIS A 45 7.08 -1.56 11.84
CA HIS A 45 8.29 -1.06 12.51
C HIS A 45 8.34 -1.36 14.01
N LEU A 46 7.28 -1.95 14.58
CA LEU A 46 7.29 -2.42 15.95
C LEU A 46 7.00 -3.92 15.99
N MET A 47 5.81 -4.34 15.53
CA MET A 47 5.34 -5.72 15.69
C MET A 47 6.21 -6.70 14.91
N MET A 48 6.51 -6.40 13.65
CA MET A 48 7.36 -7.26 12.82
C MET A 48 8.78 -7.42 13.38
N PRO A 49 9.50 -6.35 13.74
CA PRO A 49 10.79 -6.46 14.42
C PRO A 49 10.74 -7.34 15.67
N LEU A 50 9.73 -7.17 16.54
CA LEU A 50 9.61 -8.03 17.72
C LEU A 50 9.51 -9.52 17.32
N LEU A 51 8.66 -9.83 16.34
CA LEU A 51 8.51 -11.20 15.85
C LEU A 51 9.79 -11.74 15.23
N GLN A 52 10.54 -10.92 14.48
CA GLN A 52 11.83 -11.31 13.90
C GLN A 52 12.86 -11.62 14.97
N TRP A 53 12.91 -10.80 16.03
CA TRP A 53 13.81 -10.98 17.16
C TRP A 53 13.47 -12.26 17.94
N ASP A 54 12.19 -12.51 18.21
CA ASP A 54 11.72 -13.66 19.00
C ASP A 54 12.08 -15.01 18.36
N VAL A 55 12.06 -15.09 17.02
CA VAL A 55 12.42 -16.32 16.30
C VAL A 55 13.81 -16.29 15.65
N SER A 56 14.62 -15.28 15.97
CA SER A 56 15.96 -15.07 15.41
C SER A 56 15.99 -15.18 13.87
N TYR A 57 14.98 -14.59 13.20
CA TYR A 57 14.86 -14.63 11.75
C TYR A 57 15.04 -13.25 11.12
N PHE A 58 16.25 -13.05 10.61
CA PHE A 58 16.69 -11.90 9.86
C PHE A 58 17.07 -12.33 8.42
N ARG A 59 16.85 -11.45 7.44
CA ARG A 59 17.04 -11.75 6.02
C ARG A 59 18.48 -11.54 5.57
N TYR A 60 19.21 -10.62 6.20
CA TYR A 60 20.51 -10.16 5.72
C TYR A 60 21.66 -10.72 6.55
N ASN A 61 21.55 -10.57 7.86
CA ASN A 61 22.52 -11.05 8.85
C ASN A 61 21.88 -12.14 9.70
N VAL A 62 22.68 -13.08 10.21
CA VAL A 62 22.17 -14.15 11.09
C VAL A 62 21.82 -13.56 12.46
N GLU A 63 22.65 -12.63 12.95
CA GLU A 63 22.49 -11.96 14.23
C GLU A 63 22.80 -10.47 14.06
N TYR A 64 22.07 -9.63 14.80
CA TYR A 64 22.30 -8.19 14.89
C TYR A 64 22.66 -7.84 16.32
N ASP A 65 23.52 -6.84 16.49
CA ASP A 65 23.87 -6.37 17.82
C ASP A 65 22.64 -5.74 18.49
N LEU A 66 22.48 -6.03 19.79
CA LEU A 66 21.33 -5.56 20.57
C LEU A 66 21.22 -4.02 20.57
N GLN A 67 22.34 -3.31 20.63
CA GLN A 67 22.37 -1.86 20.74
C GLN A 67 21.94 -1.15 19.44
N PRO A 68 22.52 -1.42 18.26
CA PRO A 68 22.02 -0.90 16.98
C PRO A 68 20.55 -1.24 16.74
N TYR A 69 20.13 -2.45 17.12
CA TYR A 69 18.76 -2.88 16.99
C TYR A 69 17.80 -2.01 17.84
N ILE A 70 18.10 -1.80 19.12
CA ILE A 70 17.30 -0.92 20.00
C ILE A 70 17.31 0.53 19.48
N PHE A 71 18.48 1.03 19.06
CA PHE A 71 18.59 2.37 18.51
C PHE A 71 17.73 2.56 17.25
N SER A 72 17.68 1.54 16.37
CA SER A 72 16.84 1.56 15.18
C SER A 72 15.35 1.73 15.52
N LEU A 73 14.86 1.05 16.56
CA LEU A 73 13.46 1.13 17.00
C LEU A 73 13.13 2.53 17.55
N LEU A 74 14.01 3.07 18.41
CA LEU A 74 13.86 4.42 18.95
C LEU A 74 13.89 5.48 17.86
N PHE A 75 14.84 5.37 16.93
CA PHE A 75 14.99 6.31 15.84
C PHE A 75 13.79 6.31 14.90
N VAL A 76 13.26 5.13 14.56
CA VAL A 76 12.07 5.00 13.71
C VAL A 76 10.81 5.49 14.41
N ALA A 77 10.68 5.28 15.72
CA ALA A 77 9.62 5.91 16.52
C ALA A 77 9.71 7.45 16.47
N LEU A 78 10.92 8.00 16.55
CA LEU A 78 11.14 9.45 16.41
C LEU A 78 10.78 9.95 15.00
N LEU A 79 11.23 9.26 13.94
CA LEU A 79 10.86 9.58 12.56
C LEU A 79 9.33 9.60 12.38
N HIS A 80 8.63 8.63 12.98
CA HIS A 80 7.19 8.57 12.92
C HIS A 80 6.50 9.66 13.73
N ALA A 81 7.03 10.02 14.90
CA ALA A 81 6.53 11.17 15.66
C ALA A 81 6.65 12.47 14.85
N VAL A 82 7.79 12.70 14.19
CA VAL A 82 8.00 13.83 13.27
C VAL A 82 7.06 13.78 12.07
N PHE A 83 6.82 12.59 11.52
CA PHE A 83 5.85 12.40 10.44
C PHE A 83 4.41 12.73 10.88
N ILE A 84 3.98 12.28 12.07
CA ILE A 84 2.66 12.64 12.63
C ILE A 84 2.56 14.15 12.87
N PHE A 85 3.63 14.77 13.38
CA PHE A 85 3.70 16.22 13.55
C PHE A 85 3.50 16.95 12.21
N GLY A 86 4.22 16.56 11.16
CA GLY A 86 4.03 17.11 9.82
C GLY A 86 2.63 16.88 9.25
N LEU A 87 2.03 15.70 9.50
CA LEU A 87 0.64 15.44 9.12
C LEU A 87 -0.36 16.35 9.82
N SER A 88 0.00 16.88 11.00
CA SER A 88 -0.85 17.73 11.83
C SER A 88 -0.76 19.22 11.46
N CYS A 89 0.21 19.64 10.62
CA CYS A 89 0.37 21.04 10.20
C CYS A 89 -0.84 21.60 9.43
N PHE A 90 -1.49 20.80 8.61
CA PHE A 90 -2.71 21.18 7.88
C PHE A 90 -3.85 20.23 8.25
N PRO A 91 -4.46 20.41 9.44
CA PRO A 91 -5.37 19.43 9.99
C PRO A 91 -6.54 19.20 9.03
N VAL A 92 -6.67 17.94 8.61
CA VAL A 92 -7.78 17.46 7.80
C VAL A 92 -9.00 17.37 8.73
N ASP A 93 -9.75 18.49 8.82
CA ASP A 93 -10.82 18.80 9.80
C ASP A 93 -11.42 17.59 10.54
N GLU A 94 -11.44 17.63 11.86
CA GLU A 94 -11.75 16.43 12.65
C GLU A 94 -13.22 16.04 12.66
N LYS A 95 -14.10 16.97 12.28
CA LYS A 95 -15.54 16.68 12.19
C LYS A 95 -15.79 15.66 11.08
N PRO A 96 -16.49 14.55 11.38
CA PRO A 96 -16.89 13.59 10.36
C PRO A 96 -17.97 14.24 9.49
N GLU A 97 -17.54 15.02 8.49
CA GLU A 97 -18.39 15.30 7.35
C GLU A 97 -18.69 13.97 6.69
N LEU A 98 -19.90 13.48 6.94
CA LEU A 98 -20.44 12.32 6.27
C LEU A 98 -20.41 12.60 4.77
N LEU A 99 -19.71 11.75 4.02
CA LEU A 99 -19.69 11.80 2.56
C LEU A 99 -21.03 11.30 2.04
N HIS A 100 -22.05 12.16 2.15
CA HIS A 100 -23.37 11.88 1.63
C HIS A 100 -23.56 12.61 0.31
N PHE A 101 -23.42 11.87 -0.79
CA PHE A 101 -23.64 12.41 -2.12
C PHE A 101 -25.07 12.13 -2.56
N ASN A 102 -25.80 13.18 -2.96
CA ASN A 102 -27.15 13.08 -3.52
C ASN A 102 -27.13 12.86 -5.04
N LEU A 103 -26.37 11.85 -5.49
CA LEU A 103 -26.04 11.66 -6.91
C LEU A 103 -27.28 11.52 -7.81
N SER A 104 -27.34 12.36 -8.83
CA SER A 104 -28.35 12.25 -9.88
C SER A 104 -28.23 10.93 -10.68
N HIS A 105 -29.36 10.47 -11.23
CA HIS A 105 -29.38 9.26 -12.07
C HIS A 105 -28.44 9.38 -13.29
N THR A 106 -28.39 10.57 -13.90
CA THR A 106 -27.51 10.88 -15.03
C THR A 106 -26.04 10.77 -14.65
N PHE A 107 -25.66 11.27 -13.46
CA PHE A 107 -24.29 11.12 -12.94
C PHE A 107 -23.92 9.65 -12.81
N LEU A 108 -24.77 8.84 -12.17
CA LEU A 108 -24.52 7.42 -11.93
C LEU A 108 -24.45 6.61 -13.23
N LYS A 109 -25.33 6.90 -14.20
CA LYS A 109 -25.30 6.26 -15.52
C LYS A 109 -23.97 6.57 -16.25
N ARG A 110 -23.55 7.84 -16.24
CA ARG A 110 -22.28 8.25 -16.86
C ARG A 110 -21.09 7.63 -16.14
N ALA A 111 -21.11 7.61 -14.81
CA ALA A 111 -20.06 7.01 -14.00
C ALA A 111 -19.92 5.51 -14.28
N LEU A 112 -21.05 4.79 -14.41
CA LEU A 112 -21.06 3.38 -14.79
C LEU A 112 -20.41 3.16 -16.16
N GLN A 113 -20.83 3.92 -17.18
CA GLN A 113 -20.28 3.82 -18.53
C GLN A 113 -18.77 4.03 -18.57
N VAL A 114 -18.28 5.10 -17.94
CA VAL A 114 -16.85 5.42 -17.89
C VAL A 114 -16.08 4.35 -17.13
N THR A 115 -16.62 3.87 -16.00
CA THR A 115 -16.01 2.79 -15.22
C THR A 115 -15.91 1.51 -16.04
N THR A 116 -16.92 1.17 -16.85
CA THR A 116 -16.87 0.02 -17.76
C THR A 116 -15.74 0.17 -18.78
N VAL A 117 -15.53 1.35 -19.36
CA VAL A 117 -14.42 1.57 -20.30
C VAL A 117 -13.06 1.40 -19.61
N ILE A 118 -12.89 1.98 -18.43
CA ILE A 118 -11.66 1.83 -17.61
C ILE A 118 -11.42 0.35 -17.28
N PHE A 119 -12.48 -0.38 -16.91
CA PHE A 119 -12.42 -1.80 -16.61
C PHE A 119 -11.97 -2.62 -17.82
N LEU A 120 -12.51 -2.36 -19.02
CA LEU A 120 -12.13 -3.08 -20.23
C LEU A 120 -10.65 -2.89 -20.56
N VAL A 121 -10.12 -1.66 -20.42
CA VAL A 121 -8.68 -1.39 -20.59
C VAL A 121 -7.87 -2.20 -19.57
N GLY A 122 -8.23 -2.12 -18.28
CA GLY A 122 -7.53 -2.86 -17.24
C GLY A 122 -7.59 -4.38 -17.46
N ALA A 123 -8.76 -4.90 -17.85
CA ALA A 123 -9.01 -6.31 -18.05
C ALA A 123 -8.21 -6.88 -19.23
N TYR A 124 -8.11 -6.12 -20.33
CA TYR A 124 -7.28 -6.48 -21.47
C TYR A 124 -5.81 -6.66 -21.06
N TYR A 125 -5.23 -5.68 -20.36
CA TYR A 125 -3.83 -5.76 -19.92
C TYR A 125 -3.60 -6.82 -18.83
N ALA A 126 -4.55 -6.99 -17.91
CA ALA A 126 -4.50 -8.07 -16.92
C ALA A 126 -4.52 -9.45 -17.60
N GLY A 127 -5.42 -9.67 -18.56
CA GLY A 127 -5.50 -10.92 -19.34
C GLY A 127 -4.22 -11.18 -20.13
N LYS A 128 -3.69 -10.17 -20.83
CA LYS A 128 -2.41 -10.28 -21.55
C LYS A 128 -1.26 -10.67 -20.61
N ASN A 129 -1.16 -10.04 -19.44
CA ASN A 129 -0.11 -10.35 -18.47
C ASN A 129 -0.30 -11.75 -17.87
N ILE A 130 -1.53 -12.18 -17.57
CA ILE A 130 -1.83 -13.53 -17.07
C ILE A 130 -1.40 -14.59 -18.10
N ILE A 131 -1.80 -14.42 -19.36
CA ILE A 131 -1.41 -15.34 -20.44
C ILE A 131 0.12 -15.40 -20.54
N HIS A 132 0.79 -14.25 -20.53
CA HIS A 132 2.25 -14.19 -20.57
C HIS A 132 2.91 -14.96 -19.41
N ILE A 133 2.44 -14.76 -18.17
CA ILE A 133 2.95 -15.47 -16.98
C ILE A 133 2.73 -16.99 -17.12
N LEU A 134 1.55 -17.41 -17.59
CA LEU A 134 1.24 -18.83 -17.78
C LEU A 134 2.10 -19.44 -18.88
N THR A 135 2.35 -18.73 -19.99
CA THR A 135 3.20 -19.21 -21.09
C THR A 135 4.66 -19.38 -20.69
N LEU A 136 5.19 -18.52 -19.81
CA LEU A 136 6.56 -18.65 -19.30
C LEU A 136 6.72 -19.80 -18.30
N GLY A 137 5.61 -20.31 -17.76
CA GLY A 137 5.59 -21.12 -16.56
C GLY A 137 5.60 -20.23 -15.31
N TYR A 138 4.63 -20.47 -14.43
CA TYR A 138 4.43 -19.69 -13.20
C TYR A 138 5.69 -19.64 -12.31
N GLU A 139 6.38 -20.76 -12.15
CA GLU A 139 7.58 -20.88 -11.30
C GLU A 139 8.75 -20.05 -11.85
N ASN A 140 8.97 -20.09 -13.17
CA ASN A 140 9.99 -19.29 -13.84
C ASN A 140 9.71 -17.79 -13.68
N TYR A 141 8.43 -17.40 -13.83
CA TYR A 141 8.03 -16.02 -13.64
C TYR A 141 8.27 -15.53 -12.21
N ILE A 142 7.88 -16.31 -11.20
CA ILE A 142 8.05 -15.88 -9.79
C ILE A 142 9.53 -15.76 -9.41
N THR A 143 10.37 -16.66 -9.92
CA THR A 143 11.82 -16.65 -9.63
C THR A 143 12.52 -15.43 -10.24
N ASP A 144 12.10 -14.97 -11.42
CA ASP A 144 12.77 -13.87 -12.12
C ASP A 144 11.80 -12.79 -12.67
N ARG A 145 10.80 -12.41 -11.86
CA ARG A 145 9.75 -11.48 -12.28
C ARG A 145 10.28 -10.11 -12.71
N ILE A 146 11.42 -9.67 -12.16
CA ILE A 146 12.01 -8.36 -12.47
C ILE A 146 12.51 -8.36 -13.91
N SER A 147 13.24 -9.41 -14.30
CA SER A 147 13.81 -9.51 -15.65
C SER A 147 12.71 -9.78 -16.68
N MET A 148 11.74 -10.62 -16.35
CA MET A 148 10.58 -10.90 -17.22
C MET A 148 9.64 -9.68 -17.38
N GLY A 149 9.63 -8.78 -16.39
CA GLY A 149 8.86 -7.53 -16.44
C GLY A 149 9.52 -6.39 -17.22
N VAL A 150 10.78 -6.54 -17.65
CA VAL A 150 11.51 -5.50 -18.40
C VAL A 150 10.77 -5.19 -19.71
N GLY A 151 10.60 -3.90 -20.01
CA GLY A 151 9.85 -3.43 -21.19
C GLY A 151 8.32 -3.47 -21.03
N ASN A 152 7.79 -4.22 -20.07
CA ASN A 152 6.35 -4.40 -19.85
C ASN A 152 5.77 -3.48 -18.76
N GLY A 153 6.52 -2.49 -18.28
CA GLY A 153 6.12 -1.63 -17.16
C GLY A 153 4.75 -0.97 -17.34
N LEU A 154 4.46 -0.42 -18.52
CA LEU A 154 3.15 0.18 -18.81
C LEU A 154 2.02 -0.85 -18.78
N SER A 155 2.25 -2.04 -19.37
CA SER A 155 1.28 -3.15 -19.35
C SER A 155 0.93 -3.59 -17.93
N LEU A 156 1.95 -3.68 -17.05
CA LEU A 156 1.78 -4.03 -15.65
C LEU A 156 1.00 -2.95 -14.88
N LEU A 157 1.25 -1.67 -15.17
CA LEU A 157 0.55 -0.54 -14.55
C LEU A 157 -0.89 -0.39 -15.05
N LEU A 158 -1.17 -0.61 -16.34
CA LEU A 158 -2.53 -0.56 -16.88
C LEU A 158 -3.40 -1.72 -16.39
N ALA A 159 -2.82 -2.90 -16.17
CA ALA A 159 -3.55 -3.99 -15.51
C ALA A 159 -4.05 -3.60 -14.11
N HIS A 160 -3.39 -2.65 -13.43
CA HIS A 160 -3.84 -2.09 -12.15
C HIS A 160 -5.16 -1.32 -12.27
N TRP A 161 -5.64 -0.98 -13.48
CA TRP A 161 -6.96 -0.36 -13.62
C TRP A 161 -8.11 -1.31 -13.27
N THR A 162 -7.89 -2.64 -13.25
CA THR A 162 -8.87 -3.59 -12.69
C THR A 162 -9.08 -3.40 -11.18
N TYR A 163 -8.02 -3.06 -10.45
CA TYR A 163 -8.09 -2.69 -9.03
C TYR A 163 -8.92 -1.42 -8.85
N VAL A 164 -8.67 -0.39 -9.66
CA VAL A 164 -9.36 0.90 -9.52
C VAL A 164 -10.81 0.80 -9.97
N SER A 165 -11.09 0.05 -11.04
CA SER A 165 -12.44 -0.21 -11.52
C SER A 165 -13.29 -0.93 -10.48
N CYS A 166 -12.70 -1.84 -9.69
CA CYS A 166 -13.37 -2.48 -8.56
C CYS A 166 -13.89 -1.44 -7.55
N LEU A 167 -13.05 -0.46 -7.18
CA LEU A 167 -13.44 0.64 -6.29
C LEU A 167 -14.54 1.53 -6.89
N LEU A 168 -14.45 1.83 -8.19
CA LEU A 168 -15.42 2.68 -8.89
C LEU A 168 -16.78 1.98 -9.07
N PHE A 169 -16.81 0.70 -9.45
CA PHE A 169 -18.04 -0.08 -9.52
C PHE A 169 -18.68 -0.21 -8.14
N PHE A 170 -17.89 -0.43 -7.09
CA PHE A 170 -18.39 -0.44 -5.71
C PHE A 170 -19.06 0.89 -5.34
N PHE A 171 -18.44 2.02 -5.69
CA PHE A 171 -19.03 3.35 -5.48
C PHE A 171 -20.37 3.53 -6.21
N VAL A 172 -20.43 3.17 -7.50
CA VAL A 172 -21.68 3.25 -8.29
C VAL A 172 -22.74 2.31 -7.73
N PHE A 173 -22.37 1.09 -7.33
CA PHE A 173 -23.26 0.12 -6.70
C PHE A 173 -23.86 0.67 -5.41
N TYR A 174 -23.02 1.23 -4.54
CA TYR A 174 -23.43 1.74 -3.24
C TYR A 174 -24.49 2.85 -3.35
N HIS A 175 -24.29 3.80 -4.29
CA HIS A 175 -25.19 4.93 -4.48
C HIS A 175 -26.32 4.66 -5.49
N GLY A 176 -26.20 3.63 -6.33
CA GLY A 176 -27.16 3.26 -7.38
C GLY A 176 -28.46 2.62 -6.91
N LYS A 177 -28.71 2.49 -5.60
CA LYS A 177 -29.83 1.72 -5.03
C LYS A 177 -31.22 2.14 -5.53
N LYS A 178 -31.40 3.40 -5.94
CA LYS A 178 -32.68 3.90 -6.47
C LYS A 178 -33.00 3.41 -7.89
N SER A 179 -31.99 2.97 -8.64
CA SER A 179 -32.14 2.47 -10.02
C SER A 179 -31.74 1.01 -10.08
N PHE A 180 -32.74 0.14 -10.26
CA PHE A 180 -32.55 -1.31 -10.27
C PHE A 180 -31.45 -1.74 -11.25
N TRP A 181 -31.49 -1.24 -12.48
CA TRP A 181 -30.52 -1.58 -13.52
C TRP A 181 -29.09 -1.10 -13.20
N ILE A 182 -28.93 0.15 -12.77
CA ILE A 182 -27.61 0.68 -12.40
C ILE A 182 -27.04 -0.14 -11.24
N ASN A 183 -27.85 -0.44 -10.22
CA ASN A 183 -27.41 -1.22 -9.07
C ASN A 183 -27.00 -2.65 -9.46
N LYS A 184 -27.79 -3.36 -10.27
CA LYS A 184 -27.48 -4.73 -10.69
C LYS A 184 -26.24 -4.80 -11.58
N ILE A 185 -26.14 -3.93 -12.58
CA ILE A 185 -24.98 -3.92 -13.50
C ILE A 185 -23.71 -3.55 -12.75
N SER A 186 -23.75 -2.55 -11.86
CA SER A 186 -22.57 -2.18 -11.06
C SER A 186 -22.17 -3.25 -10.05
N LEU A 187 -23.12 -4.00 -9.48
CA LEU A 187 -22.81 -5.15 -8.62
C LEU A 187 -22.08 -6.25 -9.39
N VAL A 188 -22.59 -6.62 -10.58
CA VAL A 188 -21.94 -7.61 -11.44
C VAL A 188 -20.55 -7.13 -11.86
N GLY A 189 -20.44 -5.86 -12.30
CA GLY A 189 -19.16 -5.24 -12.64
C GLY A 189 -18.16 -5.24 -11.48
N PHE A 190 -18.63 -4.94 -10.26
CA PHE A 190 -17.82 -5.01 -9.04
C PHE A 190 -17.30 -6.42 -8.79
N ILE A 191 -18.16 -7.44 -8.81
CA ILE A 191 -17.78 -8.83 -8.56
C ILE A 191 -16.78 -9.32 -9.61
N VAL A 192 -17.06 -9.08 -10.90
CA VAL A 192 -16.17 -9.47 -12.01
C VAL A 192 -14.80 -8.77 -11.88
N SER A 193 -14.80 -7.47 -11.59
CA SER A 193 -13.56 -6.71 -11.40
C SER A 193 -12.77 -7.17 -10.18
N LEU A 194 -13.45 -7.54 -9.09
CA LEU A 194 -12.82 -8.07 -7.88
C LEU A 194 -12.17 -9.43 -8.14
N VAL A 195 -12.89 -10.35 -8.81
CA VAL A 195 -12.36 -11.68 -9.17
C VAL A 195 -11.16 -11.53 -10.09
N LEU A 196 -11.24 -10.69 -11.12
CA LEU A 196 -10.13 -10.48 -12.05
C LEU A 196 -8.91 -9.86 -11.35
N ALA A 197 -9.11 -8.85 -10.49
CA ALA A 197 -8.02 -8.27 -9.69
C ALA A 197 -7.40 -9.31 -8.74
N ALA A 198 -8.24 -10.10 -8.05
CA ALA A 198 -7.80 -11.21 -7.18
C ALA A 198 -6.94 -12.23 -7.93
N THR A 199 -7.42 -12.70 -9.08
CA THR A 199 -6.68 -13.62 -9.95
C THR A 199 -5.38 -13.02 -10.45
N TYR A 200 -5.41 -11.79 -10.98
CA TYR A 200 -4.21 -11.13 -11.50
C TYR A 200 -3.13 -10.96 -10.43
N TYR A 201 -3.46 -10.41 -9.26
CA TYR A 201 -2.47 -10.22 -8.20
C TYR A 201 -2.07 -11.50 -7.48
N GLY A 202 -2.94 -12.51 -7.45
CA GLY A 202 -2.61 -13.84 -6.98
C GLY A 202 -1.53 -14.48 -7.86
N ILE A 203 -1.74 -14.45 -9.19
CA ILE A 203 -0.77 -14.95 -10.18
C ILE A 203 0.51 -14.10 -10.18
N ASN A 204 0.39 -12.78 -10.11
CA ASN A 204 1.56 -11.90 -10.04
C ASN A 204 2.27 -11.92 -8.65
N SER A 205 1.79 -12.75 -7.71
CA SER A 205 2.28 -12.88 -6.33
C SER A 205 2.46 -11.54 -5.61
N ASN A 206 1.52 -10.61 -5.82
CA ASN A 206 1.52 -9.29 -5.21
C ASN A 206 0.36 -9.18 -4.20
N ARG A 207 0.54 -9.88 -3.07
CA ARG A 207 -0.43 -9.97 -1.97
C ARG A 207 -0.75 -8.60 -1.36
N ASN A 208 0.24 -7.71 -1.34
CA ASN A 208 0.13 -6.36 -0.81
C ASN A 208 -0.91 -5.53 -1.56
N SER A 209 -1.00 -5.68 -2.90
CA SER A 209 -2.05 -5.02 -3.68
C SER A 209 -3.45 -5.54 -3.35
N LEU A 210 -3.63 -6.84 -3.06
CA LEU A 210 -4.95 -7.35 -2.63
C LEU A 210 -5.33 -6.86 -1.25
N PHE A 211 -4.37 -6.83 -0.33
CA PHE A 211 -4.58 -6.30 1.00
C PHE A 211 -5.02 -4.82 0.97
N LEU A 212 -4.33 -4.00 0.17
CA LEU A 212 -4.69 -2.59 -0.02
C LEU A 212 -6.06 -2.41 -0.71
N LEU A 213 -6.44 -3.32 -1.61
CA LEU A 213 -7.77 -3.30 -2.25
C LEU A 213 -8.86 -3.46 -1.19
N ILE A 214 -8.70 -4.44 -0.31
CA ILE A 214 -9.63 -4.70 0.79
C ILE A 214 -9.73 -3.49 1.71
N ILE A 215 -8.59 -2.91 2.12
CA ILE A 215 -8.55 -1.70 2.95
C ILE A 215 -9.24 -0.52 2.26
N SER A 216 -9.04 -0.36 0.96
CA SER A 216 -9.69 0.71 0.18
C SER A 216 -11.20 0.52 0.10
N LEU A 217 -11.68 -0.72 -0.11
CA LEU A 217 -13.11 -1.04 -0.11
C LEU A 217 -13.75 -0.81 1.27
N LEU A 218 -13.04 -1.18 2.34
CA LEU A 218 -13.47 -0.91 3.72
C LEU A 218 -13.54 0.58 4.01
N SER A 219 -12.50 1.32 3.61
CA SER A 219 -12.44 2.78 3.72
C SER A 219 -13.66 3.42 3.04
N PHE A 220 -13.97 3.01 1.81
CA PHE A 220 -15.12 3.53 1.07
C PHE A 220 -16.44 3.16 1.76
N SER A 221 -16.63 1.87 2.09
CA SER A 221 -17.86 1.36 2.70
C SER A 221 -18.20 2.06 4.03
N LEU A 222 -17.19 2.23 4.90
CA LEU A 222 -17.37 2.86 6.19
C LEU A 222 -17.54 4.37 6.07
N SER A 223 -16.86 5.01 5.12
CA SER A 223 -16.96 6.46 4.89
C SER A 223 -18.31 6.91 4.34
N PHE A 224 -18.97 6.07 3.53
CA PHE A 224 -20.29 6.40 2.98
C PHE A 224 -21.44 6.09 3.95
N ASN A 225 -21.20 5.26 4.96
CA ASN A 225 -22.26 4.79 5.84
C ASN A 225 -22.34 5.61 7.14
N ARG A 226 -23.42 6.39 7.27
CA ARG A 226 -23.69 7.23 8.45
C ARG A 226 -23.64 6.49 9.77
N LYS A 227 -23.98 5.19 9.76
CA LYS A 227 -23.99 4.36 10.97
C LYS A 227 -22.61 4.12 11.56
N TYR A 228 -21.51 4.51 10.92
CA TYR A 228 -20.14 4.32 11.43
C TYR A 228 -19.41 5.64 11.72
N ALA A 229 -20.12 6.78 11.65
CA ALA A 229 -19.60 8.08 12.07
C ALA A 229 -20.11 8.45 13.47
N GLY A 230 -19.36 9.29 14.16
CA GLY A 230 -19.65 9.72 15.53
C GLY A 230 -19.12 8.74 16.57
N HIS A 231 -19.47 8.93 17.84
CA HIS A 231 -18.94 8.14 18.94
C HIS A 231 -19.14 6.63 18.70
N LEU A 232 -18.10 5.84 18.98
CA LEU A 232 -18.15 4.39 18.81
C LEU A 232 -19.24 3.78 19.70
N THR A 233 -20.23 3.13 19.09
CA THR A 233 -21.24 2.35 19.82
C THR A 233 -20.81 0.89 19.91
N PHE A 234 -21.27 0.18 20.95
CA PHE A 234 -20.97 -1.24 21.12
C PHE A 234 -21.41 -2.10 19.91
N SER A 235 -22.53 -1.73 19.27
CA SER A 235 -23.00 -2.40 18.05
C SER A 235 -22.06 -2.21 16.86
N GLN A 236 -21.54 -0.99 16.66
CA GLN A 236 -20.54 -0.70 15.63
C GLN A 236 -19.23 -1.46 15.90
N LEU A 237 -18.77 -1.48 17.15
CA LEU A 237 -17.58 -2.23 17.55
C LEU A 237 -17.74 -3.72 17.23
N ARG A 238 -18.84 -4.35 17.65
CA ARG A 238 -19.12 -5.78 17.36
C ARG A 238 -19.08 -6.09 15.86
N LYS A 239 -19.70 -5.25 15.02
CA LYS A 239 -19.68 -5.42 13.56
C LYS A 239 -18.28 -5.24 12.97
N THR A 240 -17.52 -4.28 13.49
CA THR A 240 -16.16 -4.01 13.04
C THR A 240 -15.23 -5.15 13.40
N VAL A 241 -15.33 -5.67 14.63
CA VAL A 241 -14.59 -6.85 15.09
C VAL A 241 -14.95 -8.08 14.25
N SER A 242 -16.24 -8.30 13.96
CA SER A 242 -16.68 -9.38 13.08
C SER A 242 -16.10 -9.27 11.67
N LEU A 243 -16.08 -8.05 11.11
CA LEU A 243 -15.49 -7.79 9.80
C LEU A 243 -13.97 -8.02 9.79
N LEU A 244 -13.27 -7.57 10.84
CA LEU A 244 -11.84 -7.87 11.03
C LEU A 244 -11.59 -9.37 11.09
N PHE A 245 -12.43 -10.13 11.79
CA PHE A 245 -12.31 -11.58 11.86
C PHE A 245 -12.47 -12.23 10.47
N VAL A 246 -13.43 -11.77 9.66
CA VAL A 246 -13.58 -12.24 8.26
C VAL A 246 -12.33 -11.93 7.44
N ILE A 247 -11.77 -10.72 7.56
CA ILE A 247 -10.55 -10.34 6.84
C ILE A 247 -9.38 -11.21 7.28
N LEU A 248 -9.21 -11.43 8.60
CA LEU A 248 -8.16 -12.30 9.14
C LEU A 248 -8.32 -13.74 8.64
N SER A 249 -9.54 -14.26 8.57
CA SER A 249 -9.81 -15.59 7.99
C SER A 249 -9.42 -15.67 6.52
N ILE A 250 -9.71 -14.63 5.72
CA ILE A 250 -9.29 -14.56 4.31
C ILE A 250 -7.76 -14.51 4.22
N VAL A 251 -7.10 -13.69 5.04
CA VAL A 251 -5.63 -13.61 5.09
C VAL A 251 -5.02 -14.96 5.48
N PHE A 252 -5.60 -15.64 6.46
CA PHE A 252 -5.17 -16.97 6.89
C PHE A 252 -5.36 -18.03 5.80
N ALA A 253 -6.48 -18.00 5.07
CA ALA A 253 -6.71 -18.87 3.92
C ALA A 253 -5.68 -18.62 2.80
N LEU A 254 -5.42 -17.35 2.47
CA LEU A 254 -4.39 -16.97 1.49
C LEU A 254 -2.98 -17.38 1.94
N HIS A 255 -2.68 -17.27 3.24
CA HIS A 255 -1.42 -17.74 3.81
C HIS A 255 -1.29 -19.26 3.66
N THR A 256 -2.35 -20.01 3.96
CA THR A 256 -2.38 -21.48 3.87
C THR A 256 -2.17 -21.96 2.42
N ILE A 257 -2.82 -21.29 1.46
CA ILE A 257 -2.59 -21.52 0.02
C ILE A 257 -1.11 -21.23 -0.33
N GLY A 258 -0.56 -20.13 0.19
CA GLY A 258 0.85 -19.79 0.01
C GLY A 258 1.82 -20.84 0.56
N LYS A 259 1.48 -21.47 1.71
CA LYS A 259 2.27 -22.53 2.33
C LYS A 259 2.18 -23.86 1.56
N MET A 260 1.00 -24.21 1.07
CA MET A 260 0.84 -25.39 0.19
C MET A 260 1.69 -25.25 -1.08
N ARG A 261 1.75 -24.03 -1.64
CA ARG A 261 2.58 -23.70 -2.81
C ARG A 261 4.07 -23.85 -2.55
N SER A 262 4.59 -23.38 -1.41
CA SER A 262 6.02 -23.49 -1.12
C SER A 262 6.46 -24.95 -0.97
N LYS A 263 5.62 -25.79 -0.34
CA LYS A 263 5.91 -27.23 -0.18
C LYS A 263 6.01 -28.00 -1.50
N ALA A 264 5.20 -27.65 -2.50
CA ALA A 264 5.23 -28.31 -3.82
C ALA A 264 6.53 -28.01 -4.60
N SER A 265 7.15 -26.85 -4.37
CA SER A 265 8.37 -26.42 -5.07
C SER A 265 9.65 -26.96 -4.42
N THR A 266 9.64 -27.29 -3.12
CA THR A 266 10.82 -27.72 -2.36
C THR A 266 10.91 -29.25 -2.17
N LEU A 267 10.58 -30.04 -3.19
CA LEU A 267 10.69 -31.51 -3.12
C LEU A 267 12.13 -32.04 -2.86
N ASN A 268 13.17 -31.19 -2.96
CA ASN A 268 14.58 -31.60 -2.83
C ASN A 268 15.45 -30.78 -1.86
N THR A 269 14.92 -29.79 -1.14
CA THR A 269 15.70 -28.99 -0.18
C THR A 269 15.11 -29.11 1.20
N GLN A 270 15.97 -29.47 2.17
CA GLN A 270 15.66 -29.66 3.59
C GLN A 270 14.62 -28.64 4.09
N THR A 271 13.63 -29.17 4.79
CA THR A 271 12.45 -28.49 5.33
C THR A 271 12.82 -27.36 6.29
N THR A 272 13.21 -26.19 5.77
CA THR A 272 13.08 -24.95 6.53
C THR A 272 11.57 -24.73 6.69
N GLU A 273 11.06 -24.81 7.92
CA GLU A 273 9.67 -24.51 8.22
C GLU A 273 9.32 -23.12 7.68
N TYR A 274 8.63 -23.10 6.55
CA TYR A 274 8.12 -21.85 5.97
C TYR A 274 6.97 -21.37 6.87
N GLY A 275 7.33 -20.69 7.96
CA GLY A 275 6.43 -20.22 9.00
C GLY A 275 5.68 -18.95 8.62
N LEU A 276 4.64 -18.64 9.40
CA LEU A 276 3.87 -17.40 9.30
C LEU A 276 4.78 -16.16 9.31
N ILE A 277 5.82 -16.17 10.14
CA ILE A 277 6.77 -15.06 10.29
C ILE A 277 7.54 -14.81 9.00
N ASN A 278 8.00 -15.84 8.28
CA ASN A 278 8.69 -15.64 7.00
C ASN A 278 7.75 -14.99 5.95
N SER A 279 6.49 -15.43 5.90
CA SER A 279 5.49 -14.81 5.03
C SER A 279 5.19 -13.35 5.41
N LEU A 280 5.14 -13.02 6.70
CA LEU A 280 4.94 -11.65 7.18
C LEU A 280 6.19 -10.79 6.95
N ASN A 281 7.38 -11.36 7.13
CA ASN A 281 8.67 -10.70 6.90
C ASN A 281 8.84 -10.33 5.41
N GLY A 282 8.40 -11.20 4.50
CA GLY A 282 8.35 -10.86 3.07
C GLY A 282 7.40 -9.71 2.72
N ALA A 283 6.37 -9.45 3.53
CA ALA A 283 5.38 -8.40 3.28
C ALA A 283 5.70 -7.07 4.01
N PHE A 284 6.24 -7.17 5.23
CA PHE A 284 6.37 -6.05 6.19
C PHE A 284 7.76 -5.95 6.84
N GLY A 285 8.72 -6.80 6.47
CA GLY A 285 10.05 -6.91 7.09
C GLY A 285 11.03 -5.76 6.86
N ASN A 286 10.57 -4.62 6.36
CA ASN A 286 11.45 -3.55 5.89
C ASN A 286 12.23 -2.86 7.00
N HIS A 287 11.84 -3.06 8.27
CA HIS A 287 12.58 -2.50 9.41
C HIS A 287 14.02 -2.99 9.47
N GLU A 288 14.28 -4.24 9.06
CA GLU A 288 15.64 -4.78 9.03
C GLU A 288 16.58 -3.96 8.16
N ASN A 289 16.06 -3.32 7.09
CA ASN A 289 16.86 -2.39 6.29
C ASN A 289 17.45 -1.29 7.19
N ILE A 290 16.64 -0.73 8.07
CA ILE A 290 17.04 0.38 8.95
C ILE A 290 18.08 -0.07 9.96
N VAL A 291 17.95 -1.29 10.50
CA VAL A 291 18.99 -1.90 11.36
C VAL A 291 20.31 -1.99 10.60
N TRP A 292 20.28 -2.55 9.39
CA TRP A 292 21.46 -2.69 8.55
C TRP A 292 22.11 -1.34 8.21
N LEU A 293 21.31 -0.31 7.85
CA LEU A 293 21.80 1.05 7.59
C LEU A 293 22.41 1.73 8.84
N MET A 294 22.05 1.29 10.05
CA MET A 294 22.60 1.85 11.30
C MET A 294 23.96 1.25 11.65
N GLU A 295 24.18 -0.02 11.31
CA GLU A 295 25.44 -0.74 11.55
C GLU A 295 26.48 -0.53 10.45
N ASN A 296 26.04 -0.23 9.22
CA ASN A 296 26.92 -0.14 8.07
C ASN A 296 27.02 1.31 7.57
N GLU A 297 28.25 1.78 7.38
CA GLU A 297 28.50 3.03 6.69
C GLU A 297 28.21 2.86 5.20
N GLN A 298 27.59 3.88 4.60
CA GLN A 298 27.27 3.89 3.18
C GLN A 298 27.22 5.32 2.66
N ASP A 299 27.54 5.46 1.38
CA ASP A 299 27.45 6.74 0.71
C ASP A 299 25.99 7.19 0.58
N LEU A 300 25.76 8.48 0.80
CA LEU A 300 24.45 9.07 0.64
C LEU A 300 24.05 9.12 -0.84
N GLU A 301 22.81 8.74 -1.12
CA GLU A 301 22.27 8.74 -2.48
C GLU A 301 21.79 10.12 -2.96
N LEU A 302 21.73 11.11 -2.05
CA LEU A 302 21.48 12.53 -2.33
C LEU A 302 20.25 12.81 -3.21
N GLY A 303 19.20 12.02 -3.07
CA GLY A 303 17.92 12.19 -3.77
C GLY A 303 17.79 11.40 -5.08
N ILE A 304 18.82 10.65 -5.50
CA ILE A 304 18.81 9.91 -6.76
C ILE A 304 17.67 8.89 -6.84
N THR A 305 17.31 8.24 -5.73
CA THR A 305 16.25 7.22 -5.74
C THR A 305 14.86 7.85 -5.92
N TYR A 306 14.66 9.08 -5.41
CA TYR A 306 13.46 9.87 -5.66
C TYR A 306 13.38 10.35 -7.11
N LEU A 307 14.51 10.82 -7.66
CA LEU A 307 14.60 11.20 -9.08
C LEU A 307 14.24 10.04 -10.01
N ALA A 308 14.58 8.81 -9.64
CA ALA A 308 14.21 7.62 -10.40
C ALA A 308 12.69 7.48 -10.58
N GLY A 309 11.89 7.88 -9.59
CA GLY A 309 10.42 7.87 -9.68
C GLY A 309 9.90 8.75 -10.82
N PHE A 310 10.53 9.91 -11.03
CA PHE A 310 10.18 10.86 -12.10
C PHE A 310 10.81 10.47 -13.44
N ALA A 311 12.03 9.94 -13.44
CA ALA A 311 12.72 9.47 -14.64
C ALA A 311 12.13 8.17 -15.23
N ASN A 312 11.19 7.53 -14.53
CA ASN A 312 10.69 6.21 -14.94
C ASN A 312 9.97 6.24 -16.30
N PHE A 313 9.37 7.38 -16.68
CA PHE A 313 8.69 7.57 -17.97
C PHE A 313 9.65 7.60 -19.17
N ILE A 314 10.94 7.86 -18.96
CA ILE A 314 11.95 7.91 -20.03
C ILE A 314 12.44 6.47 -20.27
N PRO A 315 12.24 5.87 -21.45
CA PRO A 315 12.73 4.52 -21.74
C PRO A 315 14.26 4.41 -21.57
N ARG A 316 14.75 3.23 -21.14
CA ARG A 316 16.21 2.98 -21.06
C ARG A 316 16.89 2.98 -22.43
N SER A 317 16.16 2.85 -23.54
CA SER A 317 16.72 3.05 -24.88
C SER A 317 17.14 4.51 -25.12
N ILE A 318 16.46 5.47 -24.49
CA ILE A 318 16.76 6.91 -24.60
C ILE A 318 17.74 7.33 -23.50
N TRP A 319 17.55 6.85 -22.27
CA TRP A 319 18.45 7.13 -21.14
C TRP A 319 18.92 5.82 -20.48
N PRO A 320 19.96 5.15 -21.04
CA PRO A 320 20.42 3.85 -20.55
C PRO A 320 20.85 3.88 -19.07
N LYS A 321 21.56 4.95 -18.69
CA LYS A 321 22.09 5.19 -17.35
C LYS A 321 21.09 5.83 -16.38
N LYS A 322 19.78 5.89 -16.70
CA LYS A 322 18.80 6.48 -15.78
C LYS A 322 18.82 5.77 -14.42
N PRO A 323 18.61 6.51 -13.32
CA PRO A 323 18.73 5.95 -11.98
C PRO A 323 17.72 4.83 -11.74
N VAL A 324 18.12 3.88 -10.90
CA VAL A 324 17.24 2.84 -10.34
C VAL A 324 16.67 3.33 -9.01
N GLY A 325 15.59 2.70 -8.56
CA GLY A 325 15.03 2.99 -7.24
C GLY A 325 15.95 2.54 -6.09
N ALA A 326 15.51 2.80 -4.87
CA ALA A 326 16.29 2.50 -3.66
C ALA A 326 16.46 1.00 -3.39
N GLY A 327 15.50 0.18 -3.79
CA GLY A 327 15.53 -1.26 -3.54
C GLY A 327 16.72 -1.98 -4.18
N PRO A 328 16.97 -1.79 -5.48
CA PRO A 328 18.15 -2.32 -6.16
C PRO A 328 19.48 -1.83 -5.56
N ARG A 329 19.54 -0.55 -5.16
CA ARG A 329 20.75 0.06 -4.58
C ARG A 329 21.06 -0.53 -3.21
N LEU A 330 20.06 -0.59 -2.33
CA LEU A 330 20.21 -1.20 -1.02
C LEU A 330 20.59 -2.69 -1.13
N LYS A 331 19.95 -3.41 -2.06
CA LYS A 331 20.25 -4.83 -2.27
C LYS A 331 21.69 -5.06 -2.72
N ASN A 332 22.23 -4.17 -3.57
CA ASN A 332 23.65 -4.18 -3.96
C ASN A 332 24.59 -3.74 -2.84
N ALA A 333 24.17 -2.83 -1.96
CA ALA A 333 24.96 -2.43 -0.80
C ALA A 333 25.12 -3.61 0.18
N ILE A 334 24.04 -4.37 0.42
CA ILE A 334 24.06 -5.57 1.27
C ILE A 334 24.77 -6.74 0.58
N TYR A 335 24.48 -6.96 -0.70
CA TYR A 335 25.04 -8.06 -1.50
C TYR A 335 25.57 -7.52 -2.82
N PRO A 336 26.87 -7.15 -2.90
CA PRO A 336 27.47 -6.61 -4.11
C PRO A 336 27.22 -7.47 -5.34
N GLY A 337 26.76 -6.84 -6.41
CA GLY A 337 26.47 -7.52 -7.68
C GLY A 337 25.18 -8.33 -7.68
N SER A 338 24.29 -8.22 -6.70
CA SER A 338 22.99 -8.90 -6.66
C SER A 338 21.93 -8.28 -7.59
N TYR A 339 22.12 -7.03 -8.01
CA TYR A 339 21.31 -6.35 -9.01
C TYR A 339 22.20 -5.72 -10.09
N VAL A 340 22.06 -6.20 -11.32
CA VAL A 340 22.75 -5.63 -12.49
C VAL A 340 21.73 -5.38 -13.58
N VAL A 341 21.64 -4.14 -14.06
CA VAL A 341 20.65 -3.76 -15.09
C VAL A 341 20.82 -4.65 -16.32
N GLY A 342 19.74 -5.30 -16.76
CA GLY A 342 19.73 -6.20 -17.92
C GLY A 342 20.12 -7.65 -17.62
N ARG A 343 20.61 -7.96 -16.41
CA ARG A 343 20.91 -9.34 -16.01
C ARG A 343 19.64 -10.07 -15.53
N LYS A 344 19.60 -11.39 -15.77
CA LYS A 344 18.60 -12.30 -15.18
C LYS A 344 18.85 -12.52 -13.69
N GLY A 345 17.83 -12.98 -12.99
CA GLY A 345 17.89 -13.32 -11.56
C GLY A 345 18.08 -12.10 -10.65
N ASN A 346 17.68 -10.92 -11.10
CA ASN A 346 17.77 -9.71 -10.30
C ASN A 346 16.76 -9.76 -9.14
N SER A 347 17.21 -9.32 -7.96
CA SER A 347 16.35 -9.16 -6.77
C SER A 347 16.37 -7.72 -6.28
N SER A 348 15.28 -7.28 -5.65
CA SER A 348 15.15 -5.93 -5.12
C SER A 348 14.47 -5.98 -3.75
N LEU A 349 14.79 -5.01 -2.91
CA LEU A 349 14.21 -4.85 -1.59
C LEU A 349 13.16 -3.74 -1.60
N THR A 350 12.12 -3.94 -0.79
CA THR A 350 11.20 -2.87 -0.46
C THR A 350 11.81 -2.01 0.64
N THR A 351 12.00 -0.72 0.36
CA THR A 351 12.65 0.22 1.28
C THR A 351 11.62 0.87 2.22
N GLY A 352 10.52 1.38 1.66
CA GLY A 352 9.59 2.23 2.42
C GLY A 352 10.17 3.63 2.66
N LEU A 353 9.33 4.54 3.16
CA LEU A 353 9.67 5.95 3.36
C LEU A 353 10.96 6.14 4.17
N TYR A 354 11.04 5.55 5.36
CA TYR A 354 12.13 5.84 6.31
C TYR A 354 13.48 5.31 5.85
N THR A 355 13.53 4.07 5.37
CA THR A 355 14.75 3.50 4.79
C THR A 355 15.27 4.35 3.63
N GLU A 356 14.38 4.74 2.71
CA GLU A 356 14.77 5.50 1.54
C GLU A 356 15.25 6.92 1.90
N LEU A 357 14.61 7.57 2.88
CA LEU A 357 15.07 8.85 3.42
C LEU A 357 16.48 8.73 4.04
N MET A 358 16.73 7.67 4.81
CA MET A 358 18.05 7.43 5.40
C MET A 358 19.13 7.18 4.34
N MET A 359 18.83 6.39 3.30
CA MET A 359 19.75 6.17 2.19
C MET A 359 20.12 7.46 1.47
N ASN A 360 19.17 8.38 1.28
CA ASN A 360 19.42 9.60 0.53
C ASN A 360 20.05 10.73 1.36
N PHE A 361 19.69 10.85 2.63
CA PHE A 361 20.02 12.04 3.43
C PHE A 361 20.57 11.74 4.84
N GLY A 362 20.83 10.47 5.14
CA GLY A 362 21.30 10.04 6.45
C GLY A 362 20.24 10.23 7.55
N ARG A 363 20.67 10.13 8.81
CA ARG A 363 19.76 10.16 9.98
C ARG A 363 19.08 11.51 10.15
N ILE A 364 19.86 12.60 10.14
CA ILE A 364 19.34 13.96 10.32
C ILE A 364 18.43 14.34 9.13
N GLY A 365 18.88 14.07 7.91
CA GLY A 365 18.10 14.34 6.72
C GLY A 365 16.82 13.51 6.64
N ALA A 366 16.79 12.30 7.22
CA ALA A 366 15.55 11.53 7.33
C ALA A 366 14.51 12.16 8.26
N LEU A 367 14.92 12.83 9.35
CA LEU A 367 14.01 13.58 10.21
C LEU A 367 13.38 14.76 9.46
N VAL A 368 14.23 15.57 8.81
CA VAL A 368 13.79 16.74 8.01
C VAL A 368 12.91 16.28 6.85
N GLY A 369 13.33 15.24 6.12
CA GLY A 369 12.58 14.68 5.01
C GLY A 369 11.22 14.11 5.43
N SER A 370 11.15 13.43 6.57
CA SER A 370 9.87 12.93 7.12
C SER A 370 8.89 14.07 7.39
N LEU A 371 9.38 15.19 7.96
CA LEU A 371 8.57 16.38 8.19
C LEU A 371 8.07 16.98 6.87
N ILE A 372 8.96 17.19 5.89
CA ILE A 372 8.63 17.80 4.59
C ILE A 372 7.62 16.95 3.83
N PHE A 373 7.84 15.63 3.74
CA PHE A 373 6.91 14.71 3.08
C PHE A 373 5.53 14.73 3.76
N ALA A 374 5.50 14.65 5.09
CA ALA A 374 4.25 14.66 5.85
C ALA A 374 3.49 15.98 5.71
N ALA A 375 4.18 17.13 5.81
CA ALA A 375 3.56 18.44 5.65
C ALA A 375 3.00 18.66 4.24
N THR A 376 3.76 18.24 3.21
CA THR A 376 3.31 18.31 1.81
C THR A 376 2.10 17.41 1.57
N LEU A 377 2.13 16.19 2.11
CA LEU A 377 1.00 15.26 2.06
C LEU A 377 -0.23 15.82 2.79
N SER A 378 -0.03 16.39 3.98
CA SER A 378 -1.09 17.03 4.76
C SER A 378 -1.76 18.15 3.98
N LEU A 379 -0.97 19.03 3.35
CA LEU A 379 -1.48 20.11 2.49
C LEU A 379 -2.27 19.56 1.28
N MET A 380 -1.76 18.51 0.63
CA MET A 380 -2.46 17.87 -0.50
C MET A 380 -3.81 17.29 -0.04
N LEU A 381 -3.82 16.52 1.05
CA LEU A 381 -5.02 15.90 1.59
C LEU A 381 -6.04 16.94 2.08
N PHE A 382 -5.57 18.02 2.71
CA PHE A 382 -6.40 19.16 3.09
C PHE A 382 -7.09 19.80 1.88
N LYS A 383 -6.34 20.08 0.81
CA LYS A 383 -6.89 20.64 -0.43
C LYS A 383 -7.91 19.70 -1.09
N LEU A 384 -7.60 18.41 -1.18
CA LEU A 384 -8.51 17.40 -1.76
C LEU A 384 -9.79 17.28 -0.94
N LYS A 385 -9.68 17.29 0.40
CA LYS A 385 -10.84 17.17 1.28
C LYS A 385 -11.79 18.36 1.16
N ARG A 386 -11.30 19.59 0.95
CA ARG A 386 -12.19 20.76 0.84
C ARG A 386 -13.08 20.75 -0.41
N GLN A 387 -12.78 19.90 -1.39
CA GLN A 387 -13.57 19.81 -2.61
C GLN A 387 -14.88 19.03 -2.36
N GLN A 388 -15.99 19.55 -2.85
CA GLN A 388 -17.32 18.90 -2.69
C GLN A 388 -17.59 17.82 -3.75
N SER A 389 -16.74 17.71 -4.78
CA SER A 389 -16.93 16.71 -5.84
C SER A 389 -16.83 15.28 -5.27
N PRO A 390 -17.83 14.41 -5.55
CA PRO A 390 -17.81 13.02 -5.10
C PRO A 390 -16.55 12.28 -5.52
N ILE A 391 -16.10 12.48 -6.77
CA ILE A 391 -14.93 11.80 -7.31
C ILE A 391 -13.63 12.28 -6.66
N ILE A 392 -13.52 13.59 -6.38
CA ILE A 392 -12.35 14.12 -5.66
C ILE A 392 -12.31 13.60 -4.22
N ARG A 393 -13.47 13.38 -3.58
CA ARG A 393 -13.53 12.73 -2.27
C ARG A 393 -13.10 11.25 -2.34
N LEU A 394 -13.38 10.53 -3.43
CA LEU A 394 -12.81 9.18 -3.65
C LEU A 394 -11.28 9.24 -3.78
N ILE A 395 -10.76 10.20 -4.53
CA ILE A 395 -9.32 10.44 -4.65
C ILE A 395 -8.71 10.71 -3.28
N PHE A 396 -9.34 11.55 -2.46
CA PHE A 396 -8.91 11.80 -1.08
C PHE A 396 -8.83 10.50 -0.27
N LEU A 397 -9.90 9.70 -0.22
CA LEU A 397 -9.92 8.44 0.54
C LEU A 397 -8.86 7.45 0.04
N PHE A 398 -8.75 7.31 -1.28
CA PHE A 398 -7.73 6.46 -1.89
C PHE A 398 -6.31 6.94 -1.55
N SER A 399 -6.08 8.26 -1.59
CA SER A 399 -4.78 8.87 -1.23
C SER A 399 -4.44 8.63 0.23
N VAL A 400 -5.39 8.77 1.15
CA VAL A 400 -5.19 8.46 2.58
C VAL A 400 -4.74 7.01 2.73
N VAL A 401 -5.45 6.06 2.11
CA VAL A 401 -5.06 4.64 2.19
C VAL A 401 -3.68 4.40 1.60
N MET A 402 -3.40 4.90 0.40
CA MET A 402 -2.13 4.66 -0.28
C MET A 402 -0.94 5.26 0.47
N PHE A 403 -1.04 6.51 0.91
CA PHE A 403 0.06 7.18 1.61
C PHE A 403 0.21 6.78 3.08
N SER A 404 -0.86 6.37 3.76
CA SER A 404 -0.75 5.90 5.14
C SER A 404 -0.34 4.43 5.23
N ALA A 405 -0.75 3.59 4.27
CA ALA A 405 -0.44 2.16 4.28
C ALA A 405 0.75 1.82 3.39
N GLN A 406 0.64 2.06 2.08
CA GLN A 406 1.61 1.56 1.11
C GLN A 406 2.95 2.31 1.20
N PHE A 407 2.93 3.62 1.42
CA PHE A 407 4.14 4.45 1.44
C PHE A 407 5.13 4.06 2.54
N MET A 408 4.64 3.48 3.65
CA MET A 408 5.49 3.03 4.75
C MET A 408 6.35 1.81 4.39
N TYR A 409 5.95 1.00 3.40
CA TYR A 409 6.69 -0.21 3.05
C TYR A 409 6.97 -0.40 1.55
N ALA A 410 6.44 0.43 0.66
CA ALA A 410 6.77 0.34 -0.75
C ALA A 410 7.98 1.21 -1.10
N GLU A 411 8.82 0.73 -2.01
CA GLU A 411 9.84 1.55 -2.66
C GLU A 411 9.19 2.76 -3.35
N PHE A 412 9.78 3.96 -3.21
CA PHE A 412 9.20 5.21 -3.71
C PHE A 412 8.87 5.15 -5.20
N LEU A 413 9.80 4.66 -6.03
CA LEU A 413 9.59 4.53 -7.49
C LEU A 413 8.36 3.69 -7.82
N GLY A 414 8.26 2.50 -7.21
CA GLY A 414 7.13 1.58 -7.44
C GLY A 414 5.82 2.13 -6.90
N PHE A 415 5.85 2.78 -5.73
CA PHE A 415 4.70 3.45 -5.13
C PHE A 415 4.21 4.61 -6.01
N PHE A 416 5.09 5.53 -6.36
CA PHE A 416 4.78 6.75 -7.11
C PHE A 416 4.19 6.43 -8.47
N ALA A 417 4.85 5.54 -9.24
CA ALA A 417 4.35 5.10 -10.54
C ALA A 417 2.96 4.48 -10.42
N ARG A 418 2.76 3.57 -9.45
CA ARG A 418 1.45 2.95 -9.23
C ARG A 418 0.40 3.98 -8.85
N TYR A 419 0.68 4.86 -7.90
CA TYR A 419 -0.25 5.89 -7.42
C TYR A 419 -0.70 6.82 -8.56
N ILE A 420 0.23 7.35 -9.36
CA ILE A 420 -0.10 8.21 -10.50
C ILE A 420 -1.02 7.47 -11.48
N PHE A 421 -0.69 6.24 -11.85
CA PHE A 421 -1.52 5.44 -12.76
C PHE A 421 -2.87 5.04 -12.16
N SER A 422 -2.98 4.88 -10.83
CA SER A 422 -4.24 4.62 -10.15
C SER A 422 -5.15 5.85 -10.10
N ILE A 423 -4.59 7.06 -10.06
CA ILE A 423 -5.33 8.32 -10.00
C ILE A 423 -5.95 8.67 -11.36
N VAL A 424 -5.31 8.31 -12.48
CA VAL A 424 -5.79 8.61 -13.84
C VAL A 424 -7.25 8.15 -14.08
N PRO A 425 -7.67 6.91 -13.77
CA PRO A 425 -9.07 6.50 -13.83
C PRO A 425 -10.06 7.41 -13.09
N PHE A 426 -9.70 7.86 -11.88
CA PHE A 426 -10.54 8.79 -11.12
C PHE A 426 -10.63 10.15 -11.82
N LEU A 427 -9.52 10.65 -12.39
CA LEU A 427 -9.51 11.91 -13.13
C LEU A 427 -10.36 11.84 -14.41
N ILE A 428 -10.30 10.72 -15.16
CA ILE A 428 -11.15 10.49 -16.33
C ILE A 428 -12.62 10.54 -15.92
N LEU A 429 -12.98 9.86 -14.83
CA LEU A 429 -14.34 9.87 -14.29
C LEU A 429 -14.77 11.27 -13.83
N TYR A 430 -13.89 12.00 -13.14
CA TYR A 430 -14.15 13.38 -12.71
C TYR A 430 -14.43 14.29 -13.91
N ILE A 431 -13.58 14.28 -14.93
CA ILE A 431 -13.76 15.10 -16.14
C ILE A 431 -15.08 14.75 -16.84
N ALA A 432 -15.41 13.46 -16.93
CA ALA A 432 -16.63 12.99 -17.59
C ALA A 432 -17.93 13.33 -16.83
N THR A 433 -17.83 13.69 -15.54
CA THR A 433 -19.01 13.89 -14.67
C THR A 433 -19.09 15.28 -14.03
N ARG A 434 -18.03 16.11 -14.08
CA ARG A 434 -17.96 17.41 -13.39
C ARG A 434 -19.04 18.43 -13.79
N HIS A 435 -19.62 18.30 -14.99
CA HIS A 435 -20.67 19.19 -15.49
C HIS A 435 -22.09 18.69 -15.17
N ILE A 436 -22.22 17.46 -14.63
CA ILE A 436 -23.50 16.89 -14.25
C ILE A 436 -23.78 17.32 -12.81
N LYS A 437 -24.94 17.95 -12.58
CA LYS A 437 -25.38 18.33 -11.24
C LYS A 437 -25.40 17.07 -10.34
N SER A 438 -24.53 17.08 -9.34
CA SER A 438 -24.34 15.99 -8.39
C SER A 438 -25.42 15.95 -7.35
#